data_AF-A0A0B7IE18-F1
#
_entry.id   AF-A0A0B7IE18-F1
#
_cell.length_a   1.000
_cell.length_b   1.000
_cell.length_c   1.000
_cell.angle_alpha   90.00
_cell.angle_beta   90.00
_cell.angle_gamma   90.00
#
_symmetry.space_group_name_H-M   'P 1'
#
loop_
_entity.id
_entity.type
_entity.pdbx_description
1 polymer ?
#
loop_
_entity_poly.entity_id
_entity_poly.type
_entity_poly.pdbx_seq_one_letter_code
_entity_poly.pdbx_strand_id
1 'polypeptide(L)'
;MWTKSYSVVTQEIKKEQIWQLFTDIDNWNRWKTSIKYSKLLGELKVGSFFILKPKKAPKVKMEIVELEPFRKFTDLTRFPLAKMYGEHLYEETPNGLKITITMSVKGLLSRLWIKLVANDIVKNLPKDIENQIKHAKQL
;
A
#
# COMPACT_ATOMS: atom_id res chain seq x y z
N MET A 1 -4.39 -17.96 -8.25
CA MET A 1 -4.01 -16.61 -7.76
C MET A 1 -4.62 -16.44 -6.38
N TRP A 2 -3.85 -16.00 -5.38
CA TRP A 2 -4.38 -15.73 -4.04
C TRP A 2 -4.67 -14.24 -3.92
N THR A 3 -5.82 -13.88 -3.35
CA THR A 3 -6.25 -12.49 -3.19
C THR A 3 -6.98 -12.32 -1.87
N LYS A 4 -6.73 -11.22 -1.16
CA LYS A 4 -7.48 -10.78 0.02
C LYS A 4 -7.65 -9.26 -0.01
N SER A 5 -8.82 -8.81 0.41
CA SER A 5 -9.17 -7.40 0.44
C SER A 5 -9.69 -7.02 1.82
N TYR A 6 -9.42 -5.78 2.22
CA TYR A 6 -10.05 -5.17 3.37
C TYR A 6 -10.52 -3.77 2.99
N SER A 7 -11.73 -3.42 3.41
CA SER A 7 -12.35 -2.13 3.11
C SER A 7 -12.91 -1.49 4.37
N VAL A 8 -12.82 -0.17 4.45
CA VAL A 8 -13.47 0.66 5.47
C VAL A 8 -14.12 1.87 4.80
N VAL A 9 -15.21 2.37 5.37
CA VAL A 9 -15.81 3.66 5.01
C VAL A 9 -15.59 4.62 6.16
N THR A 10 -15.05 5.81 5.87
CA THR A 10 -14.80 6.86 6.87
C THR A 10 -15.27 8.21 6.36
N GLN A 11 -15.78 9.04 7.27
CA GLN A 11 -16.09 10.46 7.01
C GLN A 11 -15.00 11.38 7.56
N GLU A 12 -13.96 10.81 8.16
CA GLU A 12 -13.00 11.57 8.96
C GLU A 12 -11.94 12.26 8.10
N ILE A 13 -11.80 11.86 6.84
CA ILE A 13 -10.84 12.41 5.87
C ILE A 13 -11.45 12.46 4.47
N LYS A 14 -10.87 13.30 3.61
CA LYS A 14 -11.14 13.36 2.17
C LYS A 14 -10.12 12.55 1.37
N LYS A 15 -10.45 12.24 0.12
CA LYS A 15 -9.55 11.47 -0.78
C LYS A 15 -8.23 12.20 -1.02
N GLU A 16 -8.24 13.53 -1.05
CA GLU A 16 -7.04 14.35 -1.25
C GLU A 16 -6.05 14.18 -0.10
N GLN A 17 -6.53 14.13 1.14
CA GLN A 17 -5.70 13.98 2.34
C GLN A 17 -5.00 12.62 2.38
N ILE A 18 -5.74 11.53 2.15
CA ILE A 18 -5.12 10.19 2.11
C ILE A 18 -4.22 10.02 0.88
N TRP A 19 -4.61 10.60 -0.25
CA TRP A 19 -3.78 10.57 -1.46
C TRP A 19 -2.46 11.29 -1.24
N GLN A 20 -2.48 12.49 -0.64
CA GLN A 20 -1.28 13.25 -0.31
C GLN A 20 -0.39 12.47 0.68
N LEU A 21 -0.97 11.91 1.75
CA LEU A 21 -0.23 11.08 2.71
C LEU A 21 0.44 9.88 2.02
N PHE A 22 -0.30 9.19 1.15
CA PHE A 22 0.15 7.94 0.55
C PHE A 22 1.15 8.17 -0.58
N THR A 23 0.99 9.22 -1.39
CA THR A 23 1.91 9.54 -2.48
C THR A 23 3.20 10.23 -2.03
N ASP A 24 3.27 10.72 -0.79
CA ASP A 24 4.49 11.20 -0.15
C ASP A 24 5.38 10.04 0.34
N ILE A 25 5.85 9.23 -0.64
CA ILE A 25 6.59 7.99 -0.40
C ILE A 25 7.87 8.22 0.41
N ASP A 26 8.56 9.33 0.17
CA ASP A 26 9.83 9.66 0.83
C ASP A 26 9.66 9.88 2.35
N ASN A 27 8.45 10.22 2.79
CA ASN A 27 8.15 10.51 4.18
C ASN A 27 7.30 9.43 4.87
N TRP A 28 7.09 8.26 4.25
CA TRP A 28 6.36 7.16 4.91
C TRP A 28 6.98 6.74 6.24
N ASN A 29 8.30 6.83 6.40
CA ASN A 29 8.98 6.53 7.66
C ASN A 29 8.58 7.45 8.83
N ARG A 30 8.00 8.64 8.56
CA ARG A 30 7.58 9.59 9.60
C ARG A 30 6.31 9.15 10.33
N TRP A 31 5.40 8.46 9.64
CA TRP A 31 4.08 8.10 10.16
C TRP A 31 3.79 6.59 10.17
N LYS A 32 4.47 5.79 9.33
CA LYS A 32 4.44 4.33 9.40
C LYS A 32 5.57 3.82 10.28
N THR A 33 5.24 3.52 11.53
CA THR A 33 6.21 2.99 12.51
C THR A 33 6.85 1.65 12.10
N SER A 34 6.23 0.91 11.17
CA SER A 34 6.75 -0.34 10.59
C SER A 34 7.87 -0.12 9.56
N ILE A 35 7.99 1.09 9.01
CA ILE A 35 8.96 1.46 7.98
C ILE A 35 10.16 2.14 8.63
N LYS A 36 11.37 1.68 8.29
CA LYS A 36 12.63 2.32 8.69
C LYS A 36 13.07 3.38 7.68
N TYR A 37 12.86 3.11 6.39
CA TYR A 37 13.26 3.98 5.29
C TYR A 37 12.36 3.74 4.08
N SER A 38 12.03 4.81 3.36
CA SER A 38 11.32 4.76 2.09
C SER A 38 11.88 5.84 1.16
N LYS A 39 11.95 5.55 -0.13
CA LYS A 39 12.46 6.50 -1.13
C LYS A 39 11.90 6.19 -2.51
N LEU A 40 11.24 7.16 -3.12
CA LEU A 40 10.87 7.16 -4.53
C LEU A 40 12.12 7.36 -5.40
N LEU A 41 12.22 6.58 -6.47
CA LEU A 41 13.31 6.63 -7.44
C LEU A 41 12.81 7.35 -8.68
N GLY A 42 13.02 8.68 -8.72
CA GLY A 42 12.58 9.54 -9.81
C GLY A 42 11.20 10.16 -9.55
N GLU A 43 10.43 10.35 -10.61
CA GLU A 43 9.10 10.96 -10.55
C GLU A 43 8.03 9.95 -10.15
N LEU A 44 6.94 10.43 -9.55
CA LEU A 44 5.79 9.59 -9.21
C LEU A 44 4.94 9.34 -10.46
N LYS A 45 5.22 8.24 -11.17
CA LYS A 45 4.47 7.81 -12.36
C LYS A 45 4.49 6.29 -12.52
N VAL A 46 3.62 5.78 -13.38
CA VAL A 46 3.63 4.35 -13.74
C VAL A 46 4.99 3.97 -14.34
N GLY A 47 5.51 2.82 -13.94
CA GLY A 47 6.85 2.33 -14.29
C GLY A 47 7.97 2.85 -13.39
N SER A 48 7.70 3.84 -12.52
CA SER A 48 8.68 4.27 -11.52
C SER A 48 8.81 3.23 -10.41
N PHE A 49 9.95 3.31 -9.72
CA PHE A 49 10.25 2.43 -8.61
C PHE A 49 10.35 3.21 -7.32
N PHE A 50 10.07 2.55 -6.21
CA PHE A 50 10.41 3.04 -4.89
C PHE A 50 11.06 1.93 -4.09
N ILE A 51 11.85 2.33 -3.10
CA ILE A 51 12.48 1.40 -2.19
C ILE A 51 11.81 1.54 -0.83
N LEU A 52 11.44 0.40 -0.26
CA LEU A 52 10.91 0.26 1.07
C LEU A 52 11.88 -0.57 1.93
N LYS A 53 12.22 -0.09 3.12
CA LYS A 53 12.92 -0.89 4.15
C LYS A 53 12.04 -0.97 5.39
N PRO A 54 11.32 -2.09 5.58
CA PRO A 54 10.67 -2.36 6.86
C PRO A 54 11.70 -2.52 7.98
N LYS A 55 11.27 -2.30 9.23
CA LYS A 55 12.15 -2.48 10.40
C LYS A 55 12.62 -3.93 10.56
N LYS A 56 11.71 -4.89 10.36
CA LYS A 56 11.95 -6.34 10.58
C LYS A 56 12.19 -7.17 9.31
N ALA A 57 12.25 -6.54 8.14
CA ALA A 57 12.39 -7.23 6.85
C ALA A 57 13.46 -6.55 5.97
N PRO A 58 14.05 -7.23 4.98
CA PRO A 58 15.07 -6.64 4.11
C PRO A 58 14.55 -5.47 3.27
N LYS A 59 15.47 -4.76 2.61
CA LYS A 59 15.13 -3.68 1.66
C LYS A 59 14.44 -4.31 0.45
N VAL A 60 13.29 -3.77 0.05
CA VAL A 60 12.49 -4.24 -1.08
C VAL A 60 12.35 -3.11 -2.09
N LYS A 61 12.62 -3.41 -3.36
CA LYS A 61 12.34 -2.51 -4.49
C LYS A 61 10.97 -2.87 -5.05
N MET A 62 10.09 -1.89 -5.12
CA MET A 62 8.71 -2.00 -5.57
C MET A 62 8.51 -1.11 -6.79
N GLU A 63 7.62 -1.50 -7.69
CA GLU A 63 7.28 -0.75 -8.90
C GLU A 63 5.86 -0.22 -8.79
N ILE A 64 5.62 0.99 -9.30
CA ILE A 64 4.28 1.56 -9.46
C ILE A 64 3.74 1.06 -10.80
N VAL A 65 2.74 0.21 -10.79
CA VAL A 65 2.18 -0.38 -12.02
C VAL A 65 0.87 0.27 -12.45
N GLU A 66 0.15 0.91 -11.53
CA GLU A 66 -1.02 1.73 -11.83
C GLU A 66 -1.05 2.95 -10.93
N LEU A 67 -1.40 4.10 -11.49
CA LEU A 67 -1.48 5.37 -10.78
C LEU A 67 -2.58 6.24 -11.41
N GLU A 68 -3.73 6.29 -10.75
CA GLU A 68 -4.85 7.16 -11.07
C GLU A 68 -5.04 8.15 -9.90
N PRO A 69 -4.70 9.44 -10.08
CA PRO A 69 -4.83 10.45 -9.04
C PRO A 69 -6.14 10.40 -8.26
N PHE A 70 -6.04 10.41 -6.94
CA PHE A 70 -7.17 10.39 -5.99
C PHE A 70 -8.07 9.15 -6.03
N ARG A 71 -7.73 8.14 -6.83
CA ARG A 71 -8.58 6.98 -7.05
C ARG A 71 -7.86 5.67 -6.85
N LYS A 72 -6.76 5.42 -7.56
CA LYS A 72 -6.10 4.10 -7.57
C LYS A 72 -4.58 4.21 -7.55
N PHE A 73 -3.95 3.42 -6.71
CA PHE A 73 -2.51 3.21 -6.70
C PHE A 73 -2.25 1.72 -6.59
N THR A 74 -1.49 1.15 -7.53
CA THR A 74 -1.08 -0.25 -7.47
C THR A 74 0.42 -0.35 -7.49
N ASP A 75 0.99 -0.99 -6.48
CA ASP A 75 2.39 -1.41 -6.47
C ASP A 75 2.58 -2.88 -6.80
N LEU A 76 3.77 -3.20 -7.30
CA LEU A 76 4.23 -4.54 -7.61
C LEU A 76 5.53 -4.83 -6.86
N THR A 77 5.48 -5.85 -6.01
CA THR A 77 6.65 -6.49 -5.43
C THR A 77 7.00 -7.77 -6.20
N ARG A 78 8.26 -7.89 -6.62
CA ARG A 78 8.78 -9.11 -7.26
C ARG A 78 9.51 -9.98 -6.24
N PHE A 79 9.13 -11.24 -6.19
CA PHE A 79 9.79 -12.27 -5.40
C PHE A 79 10.41 -13.32 -6.32
N PRO A 80 11.36 -14.14 -5.83
CA PRO A 80 11.76 -15.36 -6.50
C PRO A 80 10.54 -16.21 -6.91
N LEU A 81 10.35 -16.36 -8.23
CA LEU A 81 9.28 -17.13 -8.86
C LEU A 81 7.84 -16.71 -8.47
N ALA A 82 7.64 -15.49 -7.97
CA ALA A 82 6.32 -14.96 -7.65
C ALA A 82 6.25 -13.43 -7.74
N LYS A 83 5.04 -12.91 -7.80
CA LYS A 83 4.72 -11.48 -7.81
C LYS A 83 3.60 -11.21 -6.80
N MET A 84 3.69 -10.10 -6.10
CA MET A 84 2.64 -9.59 -5.22
C MET A 84 2.24 -8.19 -5.64
N TYR A 85 0.94 -7.92 -5.66
CA TYR A 85 0.38 -6.62 -5.99
C TYR A 85 -0.34 -6.07 -4.77
N GLY A 86 -0.06 -4.81 -4.45
CA GLY A 86 -0.79 -4.04 -3.47
C GLY A 86 -1.64 -2.99 -4.17
N GLU A 87 -2.95 -3.21 -4.25
CA GLU A 87 -3.90 -2.26 -4.83
C GLU A 87 -4.53 -1.43 -3.72
N HIS A 88 -4.48 -0.11 -3.88
CA HIS A 88 -5.10 0.89 -3.01
C HIS A 88 -6.15 1.63 -3.82
N LEU A 89 -7.41 1.52 -3.42
CA LEU A 89 -8.56 2.12 -4.11
C LEU A 89 -9.31 3.05 -3.15
N TYR A 90 -9.61 4.25 -3.63
CA TYR A 90 -10.32 5.30 -2.91
C TYR A 90 -11.59 5.66 -3.70
N GLU A 91 -12.75 5.46 -3.09
CA GLU A 91 -14.05 5.66 -3.73
C GLU A 91 -14.92 6.59 -2.87
N GLU A 92 -15.43 7.67 -3.45
CA GLU A 92 -16.44 8.47 -2.76
C GLU A 92 -17.78 7.74 -2.74
N THR A 93 -18.42 7.72 -1.57
CA THR A 93 -19.74 7.13 -1.37
C THR A 93 -20.63 8.11 -0.61
N PRO A 94 -21.96 7.97 -0.63
CA PRO A 94 -22.86 8.79 0.17
C PRO A 94 -22.56 8.75 1.67
N ASN A 95 -21.91 7.68 2.16
CA ASN A 95 -21.60 7.47 3.57
C ASN A 95 -20.17 7.91 3.94
N GLY A 96 -19.39 8.45 3.00
CA GLY A 96 -18.01 8.87 3.19
C GLY A 96 -17.04 8.28 2.18
N LEU A 97 -15.74 8.42 2.44
CA LEU A 97 -14.67 7.84 1.64
C LEU A 97 -14.52 6.36 1.95
N LYS A 98 -14.71 5.51 0.96
CA LYS A 98 -14.40 4.08 1.03
C LYS A 98 -12.97 3.85 0.60
N ILE A 99 -12.18 3.27 1.51
CA ILE A 99 -10.80 2.88 1.28
C ILE A 99 -10.77 1.36 1.16
N THR A 100 -10.26 0.84 0.06
CA THR A 100 -10.09 -0.60 -0.16
C THR A 100 -8.64 -0.90 -0.45
N ILE A 101 -8.05 -1.81 0.32
CA ILE A 101 -6.72 -2.34 0.05
C ILE A 101 -6.85 -3.82 -0.31
N THR A 102 -6.33 -4.19 -1.48
CA THR A 102 -6.35 -5.55 -2.00
C THR A 102 -4.92 -6.04 -2.20
N MET A 103 -4.59 -7.16 -1.55
CA MET A 103 -3.31 -7.86 -1.73
C MET A 103 -3.53 -9.09 -2.60
N SER A 104 -2.79 -9.21 -3.69
CA SER A 104 -2.81 -10.41 -4.53
C SER A 104 -1.42 -10.99 -4.74
N VAL A 105 -1.31 -12.31 -4.79
CA VAL A 105 -0.04 -13.03 -5.01
C VAL A 105 -0.25 -14.09 -6.10
N LYS A 106 0.67 -14.12 -7.08
CA LYS A 106 0.67 -15.10 -8.17
C LYS A 106 2.09 -15.56 -8.53
N GLY A 107 2.21 -16.78 -9.04
CA GLY A 107 3.47 -17.41 -9.45
C GLY A 107 3.69 -18.79 -8.84
N LEU A 108 4.75 -19.47 -9.28
CA LEU A 108 5.06 -20.86 -8.92
C LEU A 108 5.29 -21.02 -7.41
N LEU A 109 6.01 -20.08 -6.79
CA LEU A 109 6.26 -20.09 -5.34
C LEU A 109 5.26 -19.25 -4.53
N SER A 110 4.09 -18.93 -5.08
CA SER A 110 3.09 -18.08 -4.41
C SER A 110 2.74 -18.58 -3.00
N ARG A 111 2.53 -19.89 -2.80
CA ARG A 111 2.20 -20.47 -1.47
C ARG A 111 3.25 -20.18 -0.40
N LEU A 112 4.54 -20.15 -0.78
CA LEU A 112 5.63 -19.83 0.14
C LEU A 112 5.55 -18.36 0.55
N TRP A 113 5.47 -17.45 -0.41
CA TRP A 113 5.42 -16.00 -0.16
C TRP A 113 4.13 -15.55 0.53
N ILE A 114 3.02 -16.22 0.29
CA ILE A 114 1.76 -15.99 1.04
C ILE A 114 1.98 -16.26 2.53
N LYS A 115 2.59 -17.40 2.87
CA LYS A 115 2.85 -17.77 4.27
C LYS A 115 3.87 -16.86 4.95
N LEU A 116 4.95 -16.49 4.24
CA LEU A 116 6.04 -15.71 4.81
C LEU A 116 5.74 -14.20 4.90
N VAL A 117 4.96 -13.66 3.97
CA VAL A 117 4.80 -12.20 3.81
C VAL A 117 3.33 -11.79 3.74
N ALA A 118 2.58 -12.30 2.76
CA ALA A 118 1.27 -11.71 2.45
C ALA A 118 0.23 -11.88 3.57
N ASN A 119 0.26 -13.00 4.31
CA ASN A 119 -0.63 -13.21 5.44
C ASN A 119 -0.41 -12.21 6.58
N ASP A 120 0.84 -11.84 6.87
CA ASP A 120 1.15 -10.86 7.90
C ASP A 120 0.70 -9.45 7.47
N ILE A 121 0.91 -9.08 6.20
CA ILE A 121 0.41 -7.82 5.64
C ILE A 121 -1.11 -7.75 5.78
N VAL A 122 -1.83 -8.76 5.28
CA VAL A 122 -3.30 -8.79 5.30
C VAL A 122 -3.86 -8.76 6.72
N LYS A 123 -3.25 -9.49 7.65
CA LYS A 123 -3.64 -9.48 9.07
C LYS A 123 -3.55 -8.09 9.69
N ASN A 124 -2.59 -7.28 9.26
CA ASN A 124 -2.34 -5.95 9.81
C ASN A 124 -3.05 -4.83 9.03
N LEU A 125 -3.77 -5.11 7.94
CA LEU A 125 -4.46 -4.10 7.12
C LEU A 125 -5.43 -3.21 7.92
N PRO A 126 -6.29 -3.73 8.83
CA PRO A 126 -7.19 -2.87 9.58
C PRO A 126 -6.44 -1.78 10.35
N LYS A 127 -5.39 -2.19 11.08
CA LYS A 127 -4.53 -1.29 11.86
C LYS A 127 -3.72 -0.34 10.98
N ASP A 128 -3.24 -0.79 9.83
CA ASP A 128 -2.50 0.06 8.89
C ASP A 128 -3.41 1.15 8.31
N ILE A 129 -4.66 0.83 7.95
CA ILE A 129 -5.63 1.80 7.45
C ILE A 129 -6.06 2.77 8.54
N GLU A 130 -6.32 2.31 9.77
CA GLU A 130 -6.58 3.20 10.90
C GLU A 130 -5.44 4.21 11.11
N ASN A 131 -4.19 3.74 11.01
CA ASN A 131 -3.01 4.61 11.10
C ASN A 131 -2.91 5.60 9.92
N GLN A 132 -3.23 5.15 8.70
CA GLN A 132 -3.32 6.02 7.53
C GLN A 132 -4.36 7.12 7.74
N ILE A 133 -5.58 6.75 8.18
CA ILE A 133 -6.66 7.70 8.43
C ILE A 133 -6.22 8.71 9.49
N LYS A 134 -5.68 8.24 10.62
CA LYS A 134 -5.21 9.10 11.72
C LYS A 134 -4.21 10.16 11.25
N HIS A 135 -3.26 9.80 10.41
CA HIS A 135 -2.24 10.73 9.92
C HIS A 135 -2.73 11.60 8.75
N ALA A 136 -3.62 11.08 7.90
CA ALA A 136 -4.20 11.85 6.82
C ALA A 136 -5.06 13.01 7.34
N LYS A 137 -5.72 12.86 8.50
CA LYS A 137 -6.47 13.97 9.16
C LYS A 137 -5.64 15.21 9.46
N GLN A 138 -4.31 15.07 9.55
CA GLN A 138 -3.41 16.15 9.93
C GLN A 138 -2.91 16.97 8.72
N LEU A 139 -3.29 16.56 7.51
CA LEU A 139 -2.99 17.22 6.24
C LEU A 139 -4.20 18.05 5.79
#